data_AF-A0A4S4L825-F1
#
_entry.id   AF-A0A4S4L825-F1
#
_cell.length_a   1.000
_cell.length_b   1.000
_cell.length_c   1.000
_cell.angle_alpha   90.00
_cell.angle_beta   90.00
_cell.angle_gamma   90.00
#
_symmetry.space_group_name_H-M   'P 1'
#
loop_
_entity.id
_entity.type
_entity.pdbx_description
1 polymer ?
#
loop_
_entity_poly.entity_id
_entity_poly.type
_entity_poly.pdbx_seq_one_letter_code
_entity_poly.pdbx_strand_id
1 'polypeptide(L)'
;MPLATTADSPTLSYYRTIFARAYALNPGLLSDEALFQALLLVLVAKQKHLVVRTAEEEVSRVLKQAVNILHTVFGLSVVKLKLRPSDKLSPDSFLRLMFLESPTSECNTLRISSRKALNGAGSLAFVFKRSSSYPTSIGANIAGVDELYNRPQSDVLETGMHSVKHRAMNRGRHSLRTQADPIPSFLHDEEQGHGMERNSLPQVLAVSGLEYTSEQVQTALWTAMSDRQISLHLNHPQSDQRYQMSTGVWALPDDFFVVYVCSTGSSHERPPVHKSLVDRFAATVEVYLPAENVLDSRTLPPSPNLNAEPPNSILSPSELADLRLLASPMHTLISWRLDLYLSDLFSAARHHPHLDGTLLTARCRADTVHLLRVWRVLFGHAPDGQDHAHLSLDVTDEDVRKVFVRSVQHRLRVLDGPRQEILASLIFTASGNSVEDAEWKIRRRPVKVILREIVEIV
;
A
#
# COMPACT_ATOMS: atom_id res chain seq x y z
N MET A 1 -13.32 47.13 21.82
CA MET A 1 -12.94 46.30 22.99
C MET A 1 -11.57 45.70 22.70
N PRO A 2 -10.56 45.94 23.55
CA PRO A 2 -9.23 45.41 23.34
C PRO A 2 -9.19 43.94 23.75
N LEU A 3 -8.76 43.07 22.83
CA LEU A 3 -8.45 41.67 23.11
C LEU A 3 -7.21 41.64 24.01
N ALA A 4 -7.38 41.19 25.25
CA ALA A 4 -6.29 40.93 26.17
C ALA A 4 -5.35 39.88 25.55
N THR A 5 -4.14 40.29 25.22
CA THR A 5 -3.05 39.43 24.77
C THR A 5 -2.51 38.66 25.97
N THR A 6 -3.12 37.51 26.28
CA THR A 6 -2.48 36.51 27.13
C THR A 6 -1.34 35.89 26.34
N ALA A 7 -0.12 36.36 26.62
CA ALA A 7 1.11 35.69 26.22
C ALA A 7 1.11 34.26 26.79
N ASP A 8 1.68 33.31 26.05
CA ASP A 8 1.75 31.85 26.31
C ASP A 8 0.70 30.97 25.60
N SER A 9 0.17 31.37 24.43
CA SER A 9 -0.42 30.36 23.54
C SER A 9 0.70 29.60 22.82
N PRO A 10 0.91 28.30 23.06
CA PRO A 10 1.88 27.52 22.29
C PRO A 10 1.53 27.66 20.81
N THR A 11 2.51 27.98 19.96
CA THR A 11 2.33 28.08 18.51
C THR A 11 1.80 26.75 17.99
N LEU A 12 0.48 26.65 17.87
CA LEU A 12 -0.19 25.42 17.48
C LEU A 12 0.19 25.16 16.03
N SER A 13 0.83 24.02 15.74
CA SER A 13 1.08 23.63 14.35
C SER A 13 -0.24 23.58 13.58
N TYR A 14 -0.21 23.99 12.31
CA TYR A 14 -1.40 24.04 11.46
C TYR A 14 -2.13 22.68 11.41
N TYR A 15 -1.36 21.59 11.40
CA TYR A 15 -1.87 20.24 11.57
C TYR A 15 -2.78 20.07 12.80
N ARG A 16 -2.42 20.57 13.98
CA ARG A 16 -3.24 20.43 15.20
C ARG A 16 -4.60 21.11 15.04
N THR A 17 -4.64 22.24 14.33
CA THR A 17 -5.90 22.93 14.02
C THR A 17 -6.78 22.09 13.09
N ILE A 18 -6.23 21.54 12.01
CA ILE A 18 -6.98 20.66 11.11
C ILE A 18 -7.44 19.40 11.87
N PHE A 19 -6.55 18.77 12.63
CA PHE A 19 -6.88 17.57 13.38
C PHE A 19 -7.98 17.84 14.41
N ALA A 20 -7.93 18.96 15.13
CA ALA A 20 -8.98 19.34 16.08
C ALA A 20 -10.34 19.56 15.39
N ARG A 21 -10.36 20.26 14.24
CA ARG A 21 -11.58 20.42 13.42
C ARG A 21 -12.10 19.05 12.95
N ALA A 22 -11.22 18.15 12.53
CA ALA A 22 -11.59 16.82 12.05
C ALA A 22 -12.16 15.96 13.18
N TYR A 23 -11.53 16.04 14.34
CA TYR A 23 -11.91 15.32 15.55
C TYR A 23 -13.25 15.81 16.09
N ALA A 24 -13.52 17.11 16.02
CA ALA A 24 -14.81 17.68 16.38
C ALA A 24 -15.95 17.18 15.47
N LEU A 25 -15.66 16.93 14.19
CA LEU A 25 -16.64 16.39 13.25
C LEU A 25 -16.88 14.88 13.43
N ASN A 26 -15.81 14.09 13.60
CA ASN A 26 -15.89 12.62 13.63
C ASN A 26 -14.82 12.00 14.57
N PRO A 27 -15.02 12.03 15.90
CA PRO A 27 -14.01 11.57 16.85
C PRO A 27 -13.72 10.06 16.71
N GLY A 28 -14.74 9.25 16.42
CA GLY A 28 -14.60 7.81 16.24
C GLY A 28 -13.86 7.39 14.96
N LEU A 29 -13.69 8.30 14.00
CA LEU A 29 -13.02 8.01 12.73
C LEU A 29 -11.50 8.24 12.82
N LEU A 30 -11.07 9.12 13.73
CA LEU A 30 -9.68 9.54 13.89
C LEU A 30 -8.97 8.77 15.01
N SER A 31 -9.29 7.49 15.17
CA SER A 31 -8.63 6.64 16.17
C SER A 31 -7.13 6.47 15.93
N ASP A 32 -6.68 6.62 14.68
CA ASP A 32 -5.26 6.54 14.31
C ASP A 32 -4.78 7.88 13.72
N GLU A 33 -3.98 8.59 14.52
CA GLU A 33 -3.39 9.87 14.15
C GLU A 33 -2.43 9.72 12.96
N ALA A 34 -1.67 8.63 12.89
CA ALA A 34 -0.65 8.42 11.86
C ALA A 34 -1.27 8.22 10.47
N LEU A 35 -2.39 7.49 10.37
CA LEU A 35 -3.16 7.34 9.15
C LEU A 35 -3.68 8.69 8.66
N PHE A 36 -4.28 9.49 9.56
CA PHE A 36 -4.79 10.81 9.20
C PHE A 36 -3.66 11.74 8.73
N GLN A 37 -2.53 11.79 9.45
CA GLN A 37 -1.34 12.55 9.06
C GLN A 37 -0.85 12.16 7.67
N ALA A 38 -0.75 10.86 7.38
CA ALA A 38 -0.27 10.37 6.10
C ALA A 38 -1.23 10.71 4.95
N LEU A 39 -2.54 10.59 5.16
CA LEU A 39 -3.55 10.97 4.16
C LEU A 39 -3.51 12.47 3.87
N LEU A 40 -3.43 13.31 4.92
CA LEU A 40 -3.31 14.77 4.78
C LEU A 40 -2.02 15.16 4.05
N LEU A 41 -0.89 14.56 4.42
CA LEU A 41 0.41 14.79 3.79
C LEU A 41 0.33 14.55 2.27
N VAL A 42 -0.29 13.44 1.87
CA VAL A 42 -0.38 13.02 0.46
C VAL A 42 -1.41 13.84 -0.33
N LEU A 43 -2.49 14.26 0.32
CA LEU A 43 -3.50 15.17 -0.24
C LEU A 43 -2.89 16.54 -0.62
N VAL A 44 -2.10 17.11 0.30
CA VAL A 44 -1.40 18.38 0.04
C VAL A 44 -0.26 18.18 -0.94
N ALA A 45 0.47 17.06 -0.87
CA ALA A 45 1.60 16.81 -1.76
C ALA A 45 1.22 16.62 -3.24
N LYS A 46 -0.06 16.39 -3.57
CA LYS A 46 -0.63 16.29 -4.93
C LYS A 46 0.06 15.21 -5.80
N GLN A 47 -0.72 14.27 -6.35
CA GLN A 47 -0.20 13.20 -7.23
C GLN A 47 0.87 12.31 -6.56
N LYS A 48 0.84 12.23 -5.24
CA LYS A 48 1.66 11.30 -4.47
C LYS A 48 0.79 10.14 -4.06
N HIS A 49 1.31 8.92 -4.14
CA HIS A 49 0.55 7.73 -3.75
C HIS A 49 1.05 7.23 -2.39
N LEU A 50 0.15 6.63 -1.60
CA LEU A 50 0.42 6.18 -0.24
C LEU A 50 0.33 4.66 -0.11
N VAL A 51 1.32 4.05 0.54
CA VAL A 51 1.22 2.68 1.06
C VAL A 51 0.85 2.74 2.53
N VAL A 52 -0.18 1.99 2.93
CA VAL A 52 -0.58 1.82 4.32
C VAL A 52 -0.36 0.36 4.69
N ARG A 53 0.56 0.12 5.63
CA ARG A 53 0.88 -1.21 6.14
C ARG A 53 0.19 -1.40 7.49
N THR A 54 -0.47 -2.53 7.67
CA THR A 54 -1.20 -2.86 8.91
C THR A 54 -1.15 -4.36 9.17
N ALA A 55 -1.65 -4.85 10.30
CA ALA A 55 -1.84 -6.29 10.51
C ALA A 55 -2.81 -6.88 9.45
N GLU A 56 -2.64 -8.15 9.07
CA GLU A 56 -3.41 -8.78 7.98
C GLU A 56 -4.91 -8.77 8.26
N GLU A 57 -5.29 -9.05 9.50
CA GLU A 57 -6.65 -9.03 10.02
C GLU A 57 -7.27 -7.62 10.04
N GLU A 58 -6.44 -6.58 10.02
CA GLU A 58 -6.85 -5.18 10.09
C GLU A 58 -6.94 -4.49 8.72
N VAL A 59 -6.40 -5.10 7.65
CA VAL A 59 -6.38 -4.52 6.29
C VAL A 59 -7.76 -4.00 5.87
N SER A 60 -8.81 -4.77 6.12
CA SER A 60 -10.18 -4.37 5.75
C SER A 60 -10.72 -3.21 6.58
N ARG A 61 -10.33 -3.13 7.86
CA ARG A 61 -10.76 -2.06 8.78
C ARG A 61 -10.03 -0.77 8.46
N VAL A 62 -8.71 -0.82 8.29
CA VAL A 62 -7.89 0.32 7.90
C VAL A 62 -8.29 0.85 6.53
N LEU A 63 -8.58 -0.02 5.55
CA LEU A 63 -9.12 0.40 4.26
C LEU A 63 -10.44 1.16 4.41
N LYS A 64 -11.37 0.64 5.22
CA LYS A 64 -12.66 1.31 5.49
C LYS A 64 -12.44 2.66 6.19
N GLN A 65 -11.54 2.73 7.16
CA GLN A 65 -11.21 3.96 7.87
C GLN A 65 -10.58 5.00 6.94
N ALA A 66 -9.63 4.61 6.09
CA ALA A 66 -9.03 5.50 5.11
C ALA A 66 -10.06 6.07 4.13
N VAL A 67 -10.95 5.22 3.60
CA VAL A 67 -12.07 5.64 2.72
C VAL A 67 -12.98 6.63 3.43
N ASN A 68 -13.36 6.31 4.66
CA ASN A 68 -14.21 7.20 5.45
C ASN A 68 -13.52 8.55 5.71
N ILE A 69 -12.24 8.59 6.10
CA ILE A 69 -11.50 9.85 6.29
C ILE A 69 -11.50 10.66 4.99
N LEU A 70 -11.14 10.04 3.87
CA LEU A 70 -11.06 10.71 2.57
C LEU A 70 -12.42 11.25 2.10
N HIS A 71 -13.48 10.48 2.31
CA HIS A 71 -14.83 10.85 1.90
C HIS A 71 -15.48 11.85 2.86
N THR A 72 -15.59 11.52 4.15
CA THR A 72 -16.37 12.31 5.11
C THR A 72 -15.62 13.48 5.69
N VAL A 73 -14.28 13.42 5.79
CA VAL A 73 -13.47 14.51 6.36
C VAL A 73 -12.96 15.43 5.27
N PHE A 74 -12.45 14.87 4.16
CA PHE A 74 -11.89 15.66 3.06
C PHE A 74 -12.85 15.91 1.89
N GLY A 75 -14.05 15.31 1.88
CA GLY A 75 -15.05 15.53 0.83
C GLY A 75 -14.61 15.03 -0.55
N LEU A 76 -13.72 14.04 -0.62
CA LEU A 76 -13.16 13.56 -1.88
C LEU A 76 -14.04 12.46 -2.49
N SER A 77 -14.05 12.38 -3.83
CA SER A 77 -14.62 11.23 -4.53
C SER A 77 -13.67 10.02 -4.43
N VAL A 78 -14.07 9.01 -3.65
CA VAL A 78 -13.24 7.84 -3.32
C VAL A 78 -13.88 6.55 -3.85
N VAL A 79 -13.12 5.78 -4.62
CA VAL A 79 -13.47 4.39 -4.96
C VAL A 79 -12.72 3.43 -4.05
N LYS A 80 -13.48 2.58 -3.34
CA LYS A 80 -12.96 1.49 -2.50
C LYS A 80 -12.93 0.19 -3.31
N LEU A 81 -11.76 -0.40 -3.46
CA LEU A 81 -11.58 -1.68 -4.15
C LEU A 81 -10.91 -2.72 -3.23
N LYS A 82 -11.56 -3.88 -3.09
CA LYS A 82 -11.02 -5.02 -2.34
C LYS A 82 -10.86 -6.22 -3.25
N LEU A 83 -9.63 -6.50 -3.62
CA LEU A 83 -9.26 -7.60 -4.51
C LEU A 83 -9.01 -8.87 -3.71
N ARG A 84 -9.35 -10.02 -4.28
CA ARG A 84 -9.18 -11.33 -3.65
C ARG A 84 -8.30 -12.24 -4.51
N PRO A 85 -7.68 -13.26 -3.89
CA PRO A 85 -6.93 -14.30 -4.61
C PRO A 85 -7.71 -15.02 -5.72
N SER A 86 -9.05 -15.05 -5.63
CA SER A 86 -9.92 -15.68 -6.61
C SER A 86 -10.15 -14.85 -7.88
N ASP A 87 -9.80 -13.57 -7.85
CA ASP A 87 -10.26 -12.60 -8.83
C ASP A 87 -9.33 -12.61 -10.04
N LYS A 88 -9.73 -13.34 -11.09
CA LYS A 88 -9.01 -13.36 -12.37
C LYS A 88 -9.51 -12.22 -13.25
N LEU A 89 -9.00 -11.01 -12.98
CA LEU A 89 -9.33 -9.82 -13.77
C LEU A 89 -8.37 -9.67 -14.96
N SER A 90 -8.92 -9.34 -16.13
CA SER A 90 -8.12 -8.79 -17.22
C SER A 90 -7.75 -7.33 -16.90
N PRO A 91 -6.68 -6.79 -17.51
CA PRO A 91 -6.33 -5.37 -17.36
C PRO A 91 -7.49 -4.41 -17.65
N ASP A 92 -8.21 -4.61 -18.76
CA ASP A 92 -9.33 -3.75 -19.16
C ASP A 92 -10.52 -3.87 -18.18
N SER A 93 -10.87 -5.10 -17.76
CA SER A 93 -11.94 -5.31 -16.78
C SER A 93 -11.60 -4.68 -15.43
N PHE A 94 -10.33 -4.75 -15.02
CA PHE A 94 -9.85 -4.13 -13.79
C PHE A 94 -9.94 -2.59 -13.85
N LEU A 95 -9.49 -1.98 -14.95
CA LEU A 95 -9.59 -0.54 -15.15
C LEU A 95 -11.05 -0.07 -15.22
N ARG A 96 -11.93 -0.82 -15.90
CA ARG A 96 -13.38 -0.54 -15.93
C ARG A 96 -13.98 -0.56 -14.54
N LEU A 97 -13.68 -1.61 -13.77
CA LEU A 97 -14.17 -1.78 -12.39
C LEU A 97 -13.74 -0.61 -11.48
N MET A 98 -12.56 -0.05 -11.68
CA MET A 98 -12.03 1.04 -10.85
C MET A 98 -12.59 2.42 -11.19
N PHE A 99 -12.88 2.66 -12.47
CA PHE A 99 -13.04 4.03 -12.97
C PHE A 99 -14.39 4.30 -13.63
N LEU A 100 -15.05 3.28 -14.17
CA LEU A 100 -16.27 3.43 -14.95
C LEU A 100 -17.48 2.76 -14.28
N GLU A 101 -17.27 1.64 -13.60
CA GLU A 101 -18.34 0.98 -12.88
C GLU A 101 -18.54 1.65 -11.52
N SER A 102 -19.56 2.50 -11.42
CA SER A 102 -20.05 2.92 -10.12
C SER A 102 -20.61 1.68 -9.41
N PRO A 103 -20.07 1.29 -8.23
CA PRO A 103 -20.48 0.08 -7.53
C PRO A 103 -21.94 0.10 -7.05
N THR A 104 -22.64 1.21 -7.28
CA THR A 104 -24.00 1.52 -6.82
C THR A 104 -25.10 1.00 -7.76
N SER A 105 -24.78 0.70 -9.02
CA SER A 105 -25.79 0.24 -9.99
C SER A 105 -25.90 -1.29 -9.98
N GLU A 106 -26.66 -1.81 -9.02
CA GLU A 106 -27.35 -3.10 -9.13
C GLU A 106 -26.52 -4.37 -9.44
N CYS A 107 -25.44 -4.62 -8.70
CA CYS A 107 -24.89 -5.99 -8.66
C CYS A 107 -25.69 -6.89 -7.71
N ASN A 108 -26.99 -7.07 -7.98
CA ASN A 108 -27.77 -8.18 -7.43
C ASN A 108 -27.79 -9.40 -8.36
N THR A 109 -27.40 -9.29 -9.64
CA THR A 109 -27.47 -10.44 -10.57
C THR A 109 -26.46 -10.39 -11.72
N LEU A 110 -25.17 -10.56 -11.43
CA LEU A 110 -24.31 -11.36 -12.32
C LEU A 110 -23.59 -12.42 -11.50
N ARG A 111 -24.41 -13.38 -11.04
CA ARG A 111 -23.93 -14.75 -10.83
C ARG A 111 -23.36 -15.22 -12.17
N ILE A 112 -22.06 -15.09 -12.37
CA ILE A 112 -21.31 -15.95 -13.29
C ILE A 112 -21.31 -17.35 -12.66
N SER A 113 -22.50 -17.97 -12.67
CA SER A 113 -22.65 -19.40 -12.45
C SER A 113 -22.33 -20.04 -13.80
N SER A 114 -21.05 -20.35 -13.99
CA SER A 114 -20.62 -21.31 -15.00
C SER A 114 -21.08 -22.72 -14.58
N ARG A 115 -22.40 -22.94 -14.58
CA ARG A 115 -23.05 -24.25 -14.51
C ARG A 115 -24.21 -24.26 -15.50
N LYS A 116 -23.90 -24.35 -16.80
CA LYS A 116 -24.89 -24.76 -17.81
C LYS A 116 -24.23 -25.45 -19.01
N ALA A 117 -23.73 -26.65 -18.76
CA ALA A 117 -23.59 -27.80 -19.65
C ALA A 117 -23.16 -28.94 -18.71
N LEU A 118 -23.83 -30.07 -18.52
CA LEU A 118 -24.84 -30.79 -19.24
C LEU A 118 -25.78 -31.43 -18.22
N ASN A 119 -27.07 -31.51 -18.54
CA ASN A 119 -27.94 -32.58 -18.03
C ASN A 119 -28.92 -32.92 -19.16
N GLY A 120 -28.44 -33.77 -20.06
CA GLY A 120 -29.27 -34.66 -20.87
C GLY A 120 -29.15 -36.05 -20.26
N ALA A 121 -30.29 -36.65 -19.98
CA ALA A 121 -30.49 -37.87 -19.21
C ALA A 121 -29.70 -39.10 -19.73
N GLY A 122 -29.26 -39.95 -18.80
CA GLY A 122 -28.63 -41.23 -19.12
C GLY A 122 -28.03 -41.90 -17.89
N SER A 123 -28.89 -42.43 -17.03
CA SER A 123 -28.53 -43.32 -15.92
C SER A 123 -27.76 -44.54 -16.42
N LEU A 124 -26.51 -44.74 -15.98
CA LEU A 124 -25.96 -46.06 -15.63
C LEU A 124 -24.76 -45.89 -14.69
N ALA A 125 -24.81 -46.60 -13.56
CA ALA A 125 -23.80 -46.63 -12.51
C ALA A 125 -22.51 -47.32 -12.98
N PHE A 126 -21.36 -46.68 -12.80
CA PHE A 126 -20.08 -47.38 -12.79
C PHE A 126 -19.13 -46.81 -11.72
N VAL A 127 -18.75 -47.72 -10.82
CA VAL A 127 -17.62 -47.64 -9.89
C VAL A 127 -16.33 -47.55 -10.71
N PHE A 128 -15.46 -46.58 -10.44
CA PHE A 128 -14.10 -46.61 -10.97
C PHE A 128 -13.02 -46.46 -9.90
N LYS A 129 -12.20 -47.52 -9.87
CA LYS A 129 -10.98 -47.75 -9.12
C LYS A 129 -9.88 -46.78 -9.55
N ARG A 130 -9.05 -46.40 -8.58
CA ARG A 130 -7.74 -45.76 -8.81
C ARG A 130 -6.79 -46.77 -9.47
N SER A 131 -6.09 -46.33 -10.50
CA SER A 131 -4.93 -47.03 -11.06
C SER A 131 -3.72 -46.11 -11.04
N SER A 132 -2.68 -46.55 -10.34
CA SER A 132 -1.31 -46.09 -10.45
C SER A 132 -0.59 -46.89 -11.53
N SER A 133 0.34 -46.26 -12.24
CA SER A 133 1.41 -46.99 -12.94
C SER A 133 2.64 -46.10 -13.14
N TYR A 134 3.80 -46.63 -12.72
CA TYR A 134 5.17 -46.20 -12.98
C TYR A 134 5.56 -46.35 -14.47
N PRO A 135 6.77 -45.94 -14.89
CA PRO A 135 7.88 -46.90 -14.91
C PRO A 135 9.26 -46.36 -14.48
N THR A 136 10.03 -47.28 -13.90
CA THR A 136 11.46 -47.28 -13.60
C THR A 136 12.27 -47.63 -14.87
N SER A 137 13.47 -47.07 -15.03
CA SER A 137 14.50 -47.56 -15.97
C SER A 137 15.86 -47.66 -15.28
N ILE A 138 16.21 -48.91 -14.96
CA ILE A 138 17.46 -49.68 -15.19
C ILE A 138 18.76 -48.89 -15.43
N GLY A 139 19.80 -49.34 -14.73
CA GLY A 139 21.15 -48.77 -14.73
C GLY A 139 22.10 -49.32 -15.80
N ALA A 140 23.27 -48.69 -15.87
CA ALA A 140 24.43 -49.16 -16.60
C ALA A 140 25.67 -49.00 -15.69
N ASN A 141 26.36 -50.12 -15.48
CA ASN A 141 27.65 -50.21 -14.80
C ASN A 141 28.77 -49.72 -15.74
N ILE A 142 29.72 -48.95 -15.22
CA ILE A 142 31.11 -48.95 -15.66
C ILE A 142 31.99 -49.02 -14.42
N ALA A 143 32.90 -50.00 -14.42
CA ALA A 143 33.86 -50.30 -13.39
C ALA A 143 35.08 -49.34 -13.44
N GLY A 144 35.76 -49.19 -12.30
CA GLY A 144 37.21 -48.97 -12.31
C GLY A 144 37.78 -48.06 -11.22
N VAL A 145 38.56 -48.69 -10.33
CA VAL A 145 39.79 -48.19 -9.66
C VAL A 145 39.64 -47.47 -8.31
N ASP A 146 39.82 -48.29 -7.27
CA ASP A 146 40.83 -48.21 -6.18
C ASP A 146 41.13 -46.89 -5.44
N GLU A 147 40.92 -46.90 -4.12
CA GLU A 147 41.95 -46.79 -3.06
C GLU A 147 41.39 -46.21 -1.73
N LEU A 148 41.36 -47.10 -0.74
CA LEU A 148 41.64 -46.94 0.70
C LEU A 148 41.72 -45.51 1.30
N TYR A 149 40.92 -45.22 2.33
CA TYR A 149 41.45 -44.91 3.67
C TYR A 149 40.36 -44.91 4.76
N ASN A 150 40.75 -45.44 5.91
CA ASN A 150 40.01 -45.64 7.16
C ASN A 150 39.43 -44.36 7.79
N ARG A 151 38.25 -44.46 8.42
CA ARG A 151 38.02 -43.86 9.76
C ARG A 151 36.78 -44.42 10.48
N PRO A 152 36.81 -44.51 11.82
CA PRO A 152 35.98 -45.45 12.58
C PRO A 152 34.64 -44.89 13.04
N GLN A 153 33.74 -45.85 13.25
CA GLN A 153 32.51 -45.77 14.02
C GLN A 153 32.76 -45.24 15.44
N SER A 154 31.85 -44.40 15.90
CA SER A 154 31.42 -44.40 17.29
C SER A 154 29.89 -44.35 17.30
N ASP A 155 29.32 -45.45 17.78
CA ASP A 155 27.98 -45.52 18.35
C ASP A 155 27.84 -44.48 19.46
N VAL A 156 26.61 -44.01 19.71
CA VAL A 156 25.97 -43.99 21.04
C VAL A 156 24.63 -43.22 21.01
N LEU A 157 23.59 -43.98 21.39
CA LEU A 157 22.33 -43.63 22.08
C LEU A 157 21.27 -42.75 21.40
N GLU A 158 20.26 -43.48 20.93
CA GLU A 158 18.82 -43.29 21.18
C GLU A 158 18.44 -42.22 22.21
N THR A 159 17.56 -41.30 21.80
CA THR A 159 16.51 -40.80 22.70
C THR A 159 15.25 -40.54 21.87
N GLY A 160 14.25 -41.40 22.04
CA GLY A 160 12.94 -41.26 21.44
C GLY A 160 12.17 -40.10 22.06
N MET A 161 11.52 -39.29 21.21
CA MET A 161 10.44 -38.42 21.63
C MET A 161 9.25 -38.55 20.68
N HIS A 162 8.10 -38.80 21.30
CA HIS A 162 6.82 -39.08 20.68
C HIS A 162 6.31 -37.89 19.85
N SER A 163 6.05 -38.14 18.56
CA SER A 163 5.37 -37.22 17.66
C SER A 163 3.85 -37.26 17.92
N VAL A 164 3.35 -36.25 18.63
CA VAL A 164 1.91 -35.99 18.78
C VAL A 164 1.40 -35.35 17.49
N LYS A 165 0.73 -36.16 16.66
CA LYS A 165 0.02 -35.69 15.47
C LYS A 165 -1.25 -34.93 15.89
N HIS A 166 -1.18 -33.61 15.96
CA HIS A 166 -2.38 -32.77 16.02
C HIS A 166 -3.12 -32.82 14.68
N ARG A 167 -4.20 -33.59 14.67
CA ARG A 167 -5.19 -33.68 13.61
C ARG A 167 -6.01 -32.37 13.59
N ALA A 168 -5.57 -31.39 12.80
CA ALA A 168 -6.34 -30.19 12.54
C ALA A 168 -7.61 -30.55 11.76
N MET A 169 -8.76 -30.50 12.43
CA MET A 169 -10.06 -30.61 11.79
C MET A 169 -10.30 -29.37 10.93
N ASN A 170 -10.25 -29.58 9.62
CA ASN A 170 -10.56 -28.59 8.60
C ASN A 170 -12.08 -28.34 8.60
N ARG A 171 -12.54 -27.42 9.47
CA ARG A 171 -13.92 -26.94 9.45
C ARG A 171 -14.14 -26.12 8.18
N GLY A 172 -15.11 -26.56 7.38
CA GLY A 172 -15.52 -25.92 6.13
C GLY A 172 -15.75 -24.43 6.32
N ARG A 173 -14.91 -23.62 5.69
CA ARG A 173 -15.11 -22.18 5.57
C ARG A 173 -16.16 -21.95 4.48
N HIS A 174 -17.33 -21.48 4.92
CA HIS A 174 -18.37 -20.97 4.04
C HIS A 174 -17.81 -19.87 3.14
N SER A 175 -18.07 -19.98 1.84
CA SER A 175 -17.63 -19.04 0.81
C SER A 175 -18.37 -17.71 0.99
N LEU A 176 -17.72 -16.75 1.67
CA LEU A 176 -18.26 -15.43 1.92
C LEU A 176 -17.97 -14.49 0.73
N ARG A 177 -18.99 -14.31 -0.10
CA ARG A 177 -19.44 -13.07 -0.78
C ARG A 177 -18.40 -11.94 -0.90
N THR A 178 -18.06 -11.53 -2.12
CA THR A 178 -17.44 -10.22 -2.46
C THR A 178 -18.42 -9.11 -2.07
N GLN A 179 -18.38 -8.73 -0.79
CA GLN A 179 -19.12 -7.59 -0.28
C GLN A 179 -18.28 -6.35 -0.60
N ALA A 180 -18.63 -5.67 -1.68
CA ALA A 180 -18.50 -4.22 -1.68
C ALA A 180 -19.52 -3.75 -0.65
N ASP A 181 -19.07 -3.12 0.44
CA ASP A 181 -20.00 -2.32 1.24
C ASP A 181 -20.56 -1.26 0.27
N PRO A 182 -21.90 -1.05 0.21
CA PRO A 182 -22.46 -0.02 -0.65
C PRO A 182 -21.83 1.32 -0.24
N ILE A 183 -21.01 1.85 -1.15
CA ILE A 183 -20.58 3.25 -1.10
C ILE A 183 -21.84 4.09 -1.36
N PRO A 184 -22.01 5.25 -0.72
CA PRO A 184 -23.13 6.13 -0.98
C PRO A 184 -23.32 6.38 -2.45
N SER A 185 -24.59 6.35 -2.84
CA SER A 185 -25.02 6.66 -4.18
C SER A 185 -24.63 8.10 -4.52
N PHE A 186 -23.77 8.28 -5.51
CA PHE A 186 -23.76 9.49 -6.32
C PHE A 186 -25.08 9.49 -7.11
N LEU A 187 -26.17 9.89 -6.47
CA LEU A 187 -27.43 10.09 -7.16
C LEU A 187 -27.38 11.43 -7.86
N HIS A 188 -27.35 11.33 -9.18
CA HIS A 188 -27.87 12.30 -10.12
C HIS A 188 -29.08 13.01 -9.52
N ASP A 189 -28.91 14.29 -9.21
CA ASP A 189 -30.01 15.23 -9.02
C ASP A 189 -30.57 15.54 -10.42
N GLU A 190 -31.35 14.60 -10.97
CA GLU A 190 -31.76 14.59 -12.38
C GLU A 190 -33.03 15.42 -12.68
N GLU A 191 -33.42 16.37 -11.82
CA GLU A 191 -34.65 17.14 -12.06
C GLU A 191 -34.47 18.59 -12.53
N GLN A 192 -33.25 19.09 -12.74
CA GLN A 192 -33.09 20.45 -13.30
C GLN A 192 -31.96 20.58 -14.32
N GLY A 193 -32.21 20.18 -15.57
CA GLY A 193 -31.77 20.85 -16.82
C GLY A 193 -30.30 21.26 -17.03
N HIS A 194 -29.37 20.94 -16.14
CA HIS A 194 -27.97 21.34 -16.21
C HIS A 194 -27.16 20.29 -16.97
N GLY A 195 -26.45 20.76 -18.00
CA GLY A 195 -25.82 19.92 -19.00
C GLY A 195 -24.97 18.81 -18.41
N MET A 196 -25.28 17.57 -18.81
CA MET A 196 -24.47 16.35 -18.70
C MET A 196 -23.12 16.59 -18.01
N GLU A 197 -23.10 16.60 -16.68
CA GLU A 197 -21.86 16.62 -15.93
C GLU A 197 -21.11 15.35 -16.31
N ARG A 198 -20.07 15.54 -17.11
CA ARG A 198 -19.26 14.46 -17.68
C ARG A 198 -18.81 13.58 -16.53
N ASN A 199 -19.20 12.30 -16.56
CA ASN A 199 -18.74 11.19 -15.69
C ASN A 199 -17.38 11.49 -15.05
N SER A 200 -17.41 12.10 -13.86
CA SER A 200 -16.19 12.56 -13.21
C SER A 200 -15.48 11.35 -12.63
N LEU A 201 -14.26 11.10 -13.09
CA LEU A 201 -13.43 10.05 -12.52
C LEU A 201 -13.15 10.31 -11.03
N PRO A 202 -12.98 9.25 -10.22
CA PRO A 202 -12.69 9.41 -8.81
C PRO A 202 -11.37 10.15 -8.59
N GLN A 203 -11.33 10.96 -7.53
CA GLN A 203 -10.11 11.64 -7.09
C GLN A 203 -9.20 10.70 -6.31
N VAL A 204 -9.74 9.68 -5.64
CA VAL A 204 -8.94 8.75 -4.85
C VAL A 204 -9.34 7.32 -5.11
N LEU A 205 -8.35 6.47 -5.36
CA LEU A 205 -8.51 5.02 -5.39
C LEU A 205 -7.92 4.43 -4.11
N ALA A 206 -8.77 3.90 -3.24
CA ALA A 206 -8.36 3.18 -2.04
C ALA A 206 -8.47 1.67 -2.30
N VAL A 207 -7.34 0.97 -2.39
CA VAL A 207 -7.27 -0.42 -2.84
C VAL A 207 -6.55 -1.32 -1.83
N SER A 208 -7.04 -2.55 -1.68
CA SER A 208 -6.34 -3.64 -0.98
C SER A 208 -6.32 -4.91 -1.83
N GLY A 209 -5.33 -5.77 -1.64
CA GLY A 209 -5.23 -7.04 -2.37
C GLY A 209 -4.59 -6.91 -3.75
N LEU A 210 -3.85 -5.82 -4.02
CA LEU A 210 -3.11 -5.68 -5.29
C LEU A 210 -2.11 -6.83 -5.49
N GLU A 211 -1.56 -7.36 -4.40
CA GLU A 211 -0.67 -8.51 -4.38
C GLU A 211 -1.28 -9.80 -4.94
N TYR A 212 -2.60 -9.87 -5.01
CA TYR A 212 -3.32 -11.03 -5.54
C TYR A 212 -3.62 -10.91 -7.04
N THR A 213 -3.33 -9.76 -7.65
CA THR A 213 -3.58 -9.53 -9.07
C THR A 213 -2.40 -9.98 -9.94
N SER A 214 -2.67 -10.25 -11.21
CA SER A 214 -1.62 -10.57 -12.17
C SER A 214 -0.70 -9.37 -12.41
N GLU A 215 0.54 -9.65 -12.81
CA GLU A 215 1.51 -8.61 -13.16
C GLU A 215 1.01 -7.68 -14.28
N GLN A 216 0.21 -8.20 -15.22
CA GLN A 216 -0.40 -7.41 -16.29
C GLN A 216 -1.40 -6.37 -15.74
N VAL A 217 -2.20 -6.74 -14.74
CA VAL A 217 -3.15 -5.84 -14.08
C VAL A 217 -2.40 -4.75 -13.31
N GLN A 218 -1.37 -5.13 -12.57
CA GLN A 218 -0.51 -4.17 -11.84
C GLN A 218 0.22 -3.22 -12.80
N THR A 219 0.68 -3.74 -13.95
CA THR A 219 1.32 -2.94 -15.00
C THR A 219 0.33 -1.96 -15.62
N ALA A 220 -0.91 -2.38 -15.88
CA ALA A 220 -1.95 -1.48 -16.41
C ALA A 220 -2.29 -0.35 -15.43
N LEU A 221 -2.37 -0.65 -14.13
CA LEU A 221 -2.51 0.39 -13.09
C LEU A 221 -1.32 1.35 -13.10
N TRP A 222 -0.10 0.80 -13.16
CA TRP A 222 1.12 1.59 -13.24
C TRP A 222 1.13 2.49 -14.47
N THR A 223 0.75 1.99 -15.65
CA THR A 223 0.65 2.78 -16.88
C THR A 223 -0.37 3.89 -16.72
N ALA A 224 -1.57 3.59 -16.21
CA ALA A 224 -2.60 4.60 -15.98
C ALA A 224 -2.15 5.72 -15.03
N MET A 225 -1.44 5.37 -13.95
CA MET A 225 -0.86 6.34 -13.01
C MET A 225 0.29 7.15 -13.63
N SER A 226 1.08 6.53 -14.51
CA SER A 226 2.24 7.15 -15.17
C SER A 226 1.80 8.15 -16.23
N ASP A 227 0.86 7.74 -17.08
CA ASP A 227 0.40 8.48 -18.24
C ASP A 227 -0.74 9.44 -17.87
N ARG A 228 -1.25 9.33 -16.64
CA ARG A 228 -2.34 10.16 -16.09
C ARG A 228 -3.61 10.05 -16.95
N GLN A 229 -3.79 8.91 -17.60
CA GLN A 229 -4.93 8.60 -18.45
C GLN A 229 -5.23 7.11 -18.40
N ILE A 230 -6.49 6.77 -18.59
CA ILE A 230 -6.96 5.39 -18.70
C ILE A 230 -7.26 5.14 -20.17
N SER A 231 -6.63 4.14 -20.77
CA SER A 231 -6.94 3.68 -22.13
C SER A 231 -7.61 2.31 -22.06
N LEU A 232 -8.85 2.19 -22.54
CA LEU A 232 -9.55 0.91 -22.62
C LEU A 232 -9.67 0.48 -24.09
N HIS A 233 -9.11 -0.68 -24.42
CA HIS A 233 -9.10 -1.21 -25.78
C HIS A 233 -10.24 -2.22 -26.01
N LEU A 234 -10.89 -2.17 -27.18
CA LEU A 234 -11.79 -3.24 -27.64
C LEU A 234 -10.97 -4.40 -28.19
N ASN A 235 -10.55 -5.33 -27.33
CA ASN A 235 -9.87 -6.53 -27.79
C ASN A 235 -10.84 -7.66 -28.19
N HIS A 236 -12.17 -7.46 -28.08
CA HIS A 236 -13.14 -8.48 -28.48
C HIS A 236 -14.27 -7.92 -29.38
N PRO A 237 -14.28 -8.25 -30.69
CA PRO A 237 -15.25 -7.73 -31.66
C PRO A 237 -16.64 -8.39 -31.60
N GLN A 238 -16.95 -9.25 -30.63
CA GLN A 238 -18.21 -10.00 -30.61
C GLN A 238 -18.85 -9.98 -29.23
N SER A 239 -19.89 -9.15 -29.03
CA SER A 239 -21.28 -9.62 -28.88
C SER A 239 -22.23 -8.71 -28.08
N ASP A 240 -21.76 -7.69 -27.36
CA ASP A 240 -22.67 -6.87 -26.52
C ASP A 240 -22.54 -5.36 -26.76
N GLN A 241 -23.56 -4.78 -27.40
CA GLN A 241 -23.67 -3.33 -27.67
C GLN A 241 -23.56 -2.46 -26.41
N ARG A 242 -23.88 -3.00 -25.22
CA ARG A 242 -23.74 -2.26 -23.94
C ARG A 242 -22.31 -1.85 -23.63
N TYR A 243 -21.29 -2.54 -24.17
CA TYR A 243 -19.89 -2.22 -23.89
C TYR A 243 -19.26 -1.22 -24.86
N GLN A 244 -19.94 -0.84 -25.95
CA GLN A 244 -19.41 0.13 -26.92
C GLN A 244 -19.23 1.53 -26.31
N MET A 245 -19.96 1.87 -25.24
CA MET A 245 -19.83 3.17 -24.55
C MET A 245 -18.59 3.28 -23.67
N SER A 246 -17.86 2.19 -23.44
CA SER A 246 -16.76 2.12 -22.46
C SER A 246 -15.37 2.02 -23.09
N THR A 247 -15.22 2.50 -24.33
CA THR A 247 -13.92 2.59 -25.00
C THR A 247 -13.56 4.02 -25.31
N GLY A 248 -12.32 4.37 -25.00
CA GLY A 248 -11.87 5.75 -25.02
C GLY A 248 -10.57 5.91 -24.23
N VAL A 249 -10.13 7.16 -24.16
CA VAL A 249 -9.04 7.60 -23.31
C VAL A 249 -9.61 8.64 -22.35
N TRP A 250 -9.50 8.41 -21.05
CA TRP A 250 -9.99 9.33 -20.03
C TRP A 250 -8.82 9.86 -19.22
N ALA A 251 -8.65 11.17 -19.17
CA ALA A 251 -7.62 11.81 -18.34
C ALA A 251 -8.01 11.69 -16.86
N LEU A 252 -7.06 11.26 -16.02
CA LEU A 252 -7.24 11.21 -14.57
C LEU A 252 -7.30 12.63 -14.00
N PRO A 253 -8.06 12.86 -12.90
CA PRO A 253 -8.07 14.15 -12.22
C PRO A 253 -6.67 14.61 -11.82
N ASP A 254 -6.43 15.93 -11.84
CA ASP A 254 -5.14 16.52 -11.48
C ASP A 254 -4.68 16.13 -10.06
N ASP A 255 -5.64 15.97 -9.17
CA ASP A 255 -5.45 15.62 -7.77
C ASP A 255 -5.63 14.12 -7.51
N PHE A 256 -5.65 13.30 -8.57
CA PHE A 256 -5.76 11.85 -8.43
C PHE A 256 -4.61 11.26 -7.64
N PHE A 257 -4.93 10.43 -6.64
CA PHE A 257 -3.96 9.58 -5.98
C PHE A 257 -4.51 8.21 -5.56
N VAL A 258 -3.60 7.33 -5.15
CA VAL A 258 -3.88 5.94 -4.81
C VAL A 258 -3.42 5.70 -3.38
N VAL A 259 -4.31 5.09 -2.58
CA VAL A 259 -4.01 4.59 -1.24
C VAL A 259 -4.05 3.07 -1.30
N TYR A 260 -2.88 2.45 -1.24
CA TYR A 260 -2.74 1.00 -1.22
C TYR A 260 -2.60 0.50 0.21
N VAL A 261 -3.57 -0.27 0.69
CA VAL A 261 -3.56 -0.88 2.02
C VAL A 261 -3.14 -2.34 1.91
N CYS A 262 -2.07 -2.73 2.59
CA CYS A 262 -1.54 -4.09 2.58
C CYS A 262 -1.12 -4.58 3.97
N SER A 263 -0.90 -5.88 4.08
CA SER A 263 -0.35 -6.49 5.28
C SER A 263 1.12 -6.06 5.48
N THR A 264 1.52 -5.90 6.75
CA THR A 264 2.91 -5.62 7.12
C THR A 264 3.83 -6.78 6.72
N GLY A 265 3.30 -8.01 6.63
CA GLY A 265 4.05 -9.20 6.24
C GLY A 265 5.25 -9.44 7.15
N SER A 266 6.36 -9.91 6.58
CA SER A 266 7.59 -10.25 7.33
C SER A 266 8.39 -9.04 7.81
N SER A 267 7.98 -7.78 7.58
CA SER A 267 8.75 -6.54 7.83
C SER A 267 10.12 -6.41 7.13
N HIS A 268 10.61 -7.51 6.54
CA HIS A 268 11.85 -7.60 5.79
C HIS A 268 11.64 -7.36 4.29
N GLU A 269 10.41 -7.58 3.81
CA GLU A 269 10.09 -7.52 2.38
C GLU A 269 9.32 -6.25 2.01
N ARG A 270 9.55 -5.83 0.74
CA ARG A 270 8.71 -4.84 0.07
C ARG A 270 7.28 -5.37 -0.03
N PRO A 271 6.28 -4.48 -0.22
CA PRO A 271 4.96 -4.94 -0.61
C PRO A 271 5.07 -5.84 -1.87
N PRO A 272 4.39 -7.00 -1.90
CA PRO A 272 4.50 -7.98 -2.99
C PRO A 272 3.71 -7.54 -4.23
N VAL A 273 4.10 -6.38 -4.77
CA VAL A 273 3.57 -5.79 -6.00
C VAL A 273 4.74 -5.46 -6.93
N HIS A 274 4.43 -5.26 -8.20
CA HIS A 274 5.39 -5.01 -9.26
C HIS A 274 6.31 -3.84 -8.91
N LYS A 275 7.62 -4.00 -9.12
CA LYS A 275 8.65 -3.05 -8.66
C LYS A 275 8.40 -1.62 -9.16
N SER A 276 8.00 -1.47 -10.43
CA SER A 276 7.70 -0.14 -11.00
C SER A 276 6.46 0.50 -10.37
N LEU A 277 5.51 -0.31 -9.90
CA LEU A 277 4.34 0.16 -9.16
C LEU A 277 4.72 0.58 -7.74
N VAL A 278 5.56 -0.20 -7.03
CA VAL A 278 6.11 0.19 -5.71
C VAL A 278 6.81 1.55 -5.78
N ASP A 279 7.64 1.77 -6.81
CA ASP A 279 8.39 3.02 -6.99
C ASP A 279 7.49 4.24 -7.25
N ARG A 280 6.21 4.04 -7.63
CA ARG A 280 5.23 5.14 -7.76
C ARG A 280 4.70 5.63 -6.42
N PHE A 281 4.78 4.84 -5.36
CA PHE A 281 4.35 5.29 -4.04
C PHE A 281 5.41 6.20 -3.42
N ALA A 282 4.99 7.41 -3.05
CA ALA A 282 5.88 8.42 -2.52
C ALA A 282 6.15 8.23 -1.03
N ALA A 283 5.16 7.70 -0.29
CA ALA A 283 5.22 7.53 1.14
C ALA A 283 4.61 6.19 1.57
N THR A 284 5.05 5.73 2.74
CA THR A 284 4.46 4.63 3.49
C THR A 284 4.14 5.04 4.93
N VAL A 285 3.12 4.43 5.51
CA VAL A 285 2.79 4.55 6.93
C VAL A 285 2.43 3.18 7.50
N GLU A 286 2.86 2.91 8.72
CA GLU A 286 2.42 1.75 9.50
C GLU A 286 1.31 2.20 10.45
N VAL A 287 0.19 1.49 10.42
CA VAL A 287 -1.03 1.80 11.17
C VAL A 287 -1.33 0.62 12.07
N TYR A 288 -1.66 0.89 13.32
CA TYR A 288 -1.96 -0.12 14.33
C TYR A 288 -3.24 0.27 15.04
N LEU A 289 -4.31 -0.48 14.83
CA LEU A 289 -5.58 -0.17 15.50
C LEU A 289 -5.54 -0.69 16.94
N PRO A 290 -5.93 0.13 17.93
CA PRO A 290 -6.01 -0.34 19.31
C PRO A 290 -7.08 -1.44 19.44
N ALA A 291 -6.72 -2.55 20.09
CA ALA A 291 -7.56 -3.74 20.25
C ALA A 291 -8.86 -3.47 21.04
N GLU A 292 -8.90 -2.41 21.85
CA GLU A 292 -10.03 -2.10 22.75
C GLU A 292 -11.31 -1.69 22.00
N ASN A 293 -11.21 -1.26 20.74
CA ASN A 293 -12.39 -0.85 19.95
C ASN A 293 -13.19 -2.03 19.36
N VAL A 294 -12.80 -3.29 19.64
CA VAL A 294 -13.42 -4.47 19.00
C VAL A 294 -14.72 -4.92 19.68
N LEU A 295 -14.94 -4.57 20.96
CA LEU A 295 -16.05 -5.13 21.74
C LEU A 295 -17.41 -4.44 21.55
N ASP A 296 -17.46 -3.18 21.06
CA ASP A 296 -18.72 -2.41 21.00
C ASP A 296 -19.22 -2.06 19.59
N SER A 297 -18.73 -2.73 18.54
CA SER A 297 -19.22 -2.48 17.17
C SER A 297 -20.70 -2.83 16.95
N ARG A 298 -21.36 -3.50 17.92
CA ARG A 298 -22.79 -3.83 17.87
C ARG A 298 -23.70 -2.75 18.44
N THR A 299 -23.17 -1.81 19.22
CA THR A 299 -23.92 -0.72 19.87
C THR A 299 -23.64 0.64 19.23
N LEU A 300 -22.69 0.72 18.28
CA LEU A 300 -22.50 1.92 17.48
C LEU A 300 -23.81 2.28 16.76
N PRO A 301 -24.22 3.56 16.79
CA PRO A 301 -25.38 4.02 16.04
C PRO A 301 -25.24 3.60 14.57
N PRO A 302 -26.35 3.32 13.88
CA PRO A 302 -26.31 2.96 12.47
C PRO A 302 -25.43 3.96 11.74
N SER A 303 -24.43 3.44 11.03
CA SER A 303 -23.44 4.23 10.29
C SER A 303 -24.15 5.43 9.65
N PRO A 304 -23.70 6.68 9.88
CA PRO A 304 -24.36 7.86 9.34
C PRO A 304 -24.64 7.60 7.88
N ASN A 305 -25.90 7.78 7.47
CA ASN A 305 -26.34 7.55 6.10
C ASN A 305 -25.36 8.29 5.20
N LEU A 306 -24.52 7.54 4.49
CA LEU A 306 -23.52 8.13 3.60
C LEU A 306 -24.20 8.92 2.45
N ASN A 307 -25.53 8.78 2.31
CA ASN A 307 -26.41 9.52 1.40
C ASN A 307 -26.75 10.94 1.90
N ALA A 308 -26.34 11.34 3.11
CA ALA A 308 -26.46 12.74 3.54
C ALA A 308 -25.52 13.59 2.67
N GLU A 309 -25.99 14.78 2.29
CA GLU A 309 -25.22 15.78 1.54
C GLU A 309 -23.79 15.86 2.12
N PRO A 310 -22.74 15.79 1.27
CA PRO A 310 -21.38 15.68 1.75
C PRO A 310 -21.10 16.81 2.72
N PRO A 311 -20.72 16.51 3.98
CA PRO A 311 -20.41 17.55 4.94
C PRO A 311 -19.34 18.47 4.36
N ASN A 312 -19.47 19.77 4.62
CA ASN A 312 -18.49 20.78 4.20
C ASN A 312 -17.07 20.25 4.46
N SER A 313 -16.30 20.06 3.39
CA SER A 313 -14.93 19.55 3.49
C SER A 313 -14.16 20.40 4.49
N ILE A 314 -13.41 19.74 5.38
CA ILE A 314 -12.65 20.43 6.40
C ILE A 314 -11.58 21.38 5.84
N LEU A 315 -11.14 21.12 4.61
CA LEU A 315 -10.24 21.94 3.84
C LEU A 315 -10.99 22.48 2.64
N SER A 316 -11.18 23.79 2.61
CA SER A 316 -11.68 24.44 1.41
C SER A 316 -10.68 24.25 0.24
N PRO A 317 -11.15 24.23 -1.02
CA PRO A 317 -10.26 24.15 -2.18
C PRO A 317 -9.20 25.27 -2.22
N SER A 318 -9.56 26.47 -1.74
CA SER A 318 -8.63 27.60 -1.58
C SER A 318 -7.56 27.34 -0.52
N GLU A 319 -7.93 26.87 0.67
CA GLU A 319 -6.95 26.52 1.70
C GLU A 319 -6.00 25.41 1.20
N LEU A 320 -6.51 24.41 0.48
CA LEU A 320 -5.68 23.36 -0.10
C LEU A 320 -4.70 23.90 -1.16
N ALA A 321 -5.14 24.87 -1.99
CA ALA A 321 -4.29 25.54 -2.96
C ALA A 321 -3.20 26.38 -2.27
N ASP A 322 -3.55 27.08 -1.19
CA ASP A 322 -2.59 27.86 -0.39
C ASP A 322 -1.54 26.96 0.26
N LEU A 323 -1.93 25.82 0.82
CA LEU A 323 -0.99 24.85 1.40
C LEU A 323 -0.02 24.30 0.35
N ARG A 324 -0.51 24.03 -0.86
CA ARG A 324 0.31 23.60 -1.99
C ARG A 324 1.27 24.70 -2.45
N LEU A 325 0.82 25.95 -2.45
CA LEU A 325 1.65 27.11 -2.76
C LEU A 325 2.75 27.29 -1.72
N LEU A 326 2.44 27.19 -0.43
CA LEU A 326 3.42 27.24 0.66
C LEU A 326 4.43 26.09 0.60
N ALA A 327 4.01 24.90 0.15
CA ALA A 327 4.90 23.75 -0.03
C ALA A 327 5.78 23.87 -1.29
N SER A 328 5.62 24.92 -2.10
CA SER A 328 6.46 25.14 -3.27
C SER A 328 7.91 25.48 -2.89
N PRO A 329 8.88 25.24 -3.80
CA PRO A 329 10.28 25.63 -3.58
C PRO A 329 10.51 27.13 -3.36
N MET A 330 9.52 27.98 -3.65
CA MET A 330 9.61 29.43 -3.49
C MET A 330 9.35 29.88 -2.05
N HIS A 331 8.60 29.08 -1.28
CA HIS A 331 8.16 29.42 0.07
C HIS A 331 8.82 28.53 1.13
N THR A 332 9.02 27.26 0.82
CA THR A 332 9.68 26.31 1.71
C THR A 332 11.04 25.91 1.14
N LEU A 333 12.09 26.47 1.73
CA LEU A 333 13.47 26.23 1.30
C LEU A 333 14.06 25.02 2.01
N ILE A 334 14.91 24.30 1.29
CA ILE A 334 15.76 23.24 1.82
C ILE A 334 17.18 23.78 1.70
N SER A 335 17.86 23.97 2.82
CA SER A 335 19.24 24.46 2.81
C SER A 335 20.16 23.45 2.10
N TRP A 336 21.26 23.93 1.51
CA TRP A 336 22.25 23.07 0.86
C TRP A 336 22.83 22.00 1.81
N ARG A 337 22.96 22.33 3.10
CA ARG A 337 23.40 21.41 4.15
C ARG A 337 22.41 20.25 4.29
N LEU A 338 21.11 20.54 4.29
CA LEU A 338 20.06 19.52 4.40
C LEU A 338 19.96 18.68 3.13
N ASP A 339 20.18 19.26 1.95
CA ASP A 339 20.21 18.50 0.70
C ASP A 339 21.42 17.55 0.64
N LEU A 340 22.57 17.97 1.18
CA LEU A 340 23.74 17.10 1.38
C LEU A 340 23.43 15.99 2.38
N TYR A 341 22.87 16.33 3.56
CA TYR A 341 22.46 15.35 4.56
C TYR A 341 21.49 14.31 3.99
N LEU A 342 20.49 14.74 3.22
CA LEU A 342 19.57 13.85 2.54
C LEU A 342 20.29 12.94 1.53
N SER A 343 21.25 13.48 0.78
CA SER A 343 22.06 12.70 -0.17
C SER A 343 22.90 11.63 0.54
N ASP A 344 23.48 11.95 1.69
CA ASP A 344 24.23 11.02 2.53
C ASP A 344 23.33 9.89 3.05
N LEU A 345 22.12 10.21 3.53
CA LEU A 345 21.13 9.20 3.94
C LEU A 345 20.74 8.26 2.79
N PHE A 346 20.52 8.80 1.59
CA PHE A 346 20.22 7.99 0.40
C PHE A 346 21.40 7.09 0.01
N SER A 347 22.63 7.62 0.07
CA SER A 347 23.85 6.85 -0.21
C SER A 347 24.02 5.72 0.80
N ALA A 348 23.92 6.04 2.11
CA ALA A 348 24.02 5.09 3.19
C ALA A 348 22.96 3.97 3.06
N ALA A 349 21.70 4.30 2.82
CA ALA A 349 20.65 3.31 2.63
C ALA A 349 20.80 2.47 1.35
N ARG A 350 21.29 3.06 0.25
CA ARG A 350 21.49 2.34 -1.02
C ARG A 350 22.64 1.34 -0.94
N HIS A 351 23.69 1.68 -0.20
CA HIS A 351 24.92 0.89 -0.08
C HIS A 351 24.99 0.10 1.24
N HIS A 352 23.91 0.08 2.02
CA HIS A 352 23.88 -0.69 3.27
C HIS A 352 23.92 -2.19 2.95
N PRO A 353 24.86 -2.96 3.55
CA PRO A 353 25.11 -4.36 3.17
C PRO A 353 23.92 -5.31 3.41
N HIS A 354 22.98 -4.92 4.27
CA HIS A 354 21.78 -5.72 4.57
C HIS A 354 20.56 -5.31 3.74
N LEU A 355 20.62 -4.25 2.94
CA LEU A 355 19.45 -3.70 2.24
C LEU A 355 19.61 -3.78 0.72
N ASP A 356 18.54 -4.18 0.05
CA ASP A 356 18.36 -4.02 -1.38
C ASP A 356 17.81 -2.61 -1.66
N GLY A 357 18.73 -1.68 -1.93
CA GLY A 357 18.49 -0.28 -2.27
C GLY A 357 18.13 0.01 -3.72
N THR A 358 17.83 -1.00 -4.56
CA THR A 358 17.63 -0.83 -6.01
C THR A 358 16.49 0.12 -6.40
N LEU A 359 15.50 0.31 -5.52
CA LEU A 359 14.37 1.24 -5.74
C LEU A 359 14.58 2.63 -5.13
N LEU A 360 15.76 2.92 -4.57
CA LEU A 360 16.12 4.28 -4.16
C LEU A 360 16.55 5.09 -5.39
N THR A 361 15.60 5.37 -6.29
CA THR A 361 15.82 6.05 -7.57
C THR A 361 15.92 7.56 -7.43
N ALA A 362 16.30 8.27 -8.50
CA ALA A 362 16.22 9.74 -8.55
C ALA A 362 14.80 10.25 -8.28
N ARG A 363 13.79 9.47 -8.68
CA ARG A 363 12.38 9.75 -8.40
C ARG A 363 12.06 9.66 -6.91
N CYS A 364 12.57 8.65 -6.20
CA CYS A 364 12.44 8.54 -4.74
C CYS A 364 12.95 9.81 -4.05
N ARG A 365 14.11 10.30 -4.47
CA ARG A 365 14.69 11.54 -3.92
C ARG A 365 13.81 12.75 -4.22
N ALA A 366 13.32 12.90 -5.45
CA ALA A 366 12.42 14.00 -5.83
C ALA A 366 11.10 13.98 -5.04
N ASP A 367 10.51 12.79 -4.85
CA ASP A 367 9.32 12.59 -4.01
C ASP A 367 9.62 12.99 -2.56
N THR A 368 10.76 12.57 -2.01
CA THR A 368 11.18 12.88 -0.63
C THR A 368 11.36 14.38 -0.42
N VAL A 369 12.03 15.07 -1.35
CA VAL A 369 12.19 16.53 -1.33
C VAL A 369 10.84 17.23 -1.36
N HIS A 370 9.89 16.76 -2.15
CA HIS A 370 8.55 17.35 -2.17
C HIS A 370 7.81 17.10 -0.83
N LEU A 371 7.85 15.87 -0.33
CA LEU A 371 7.24 15.52 0.95
C LEU A 371 7.84 16.31 2.11
N LEU A 372 9.13 16.64 2.09
CA LEU A 372 9.78 17.48 3.09
C LEU A 372 9.17 18.87 3.18
N ARG A 373 8.91 19.50 2.03
CA ARG A 373 8.28 20.83 2.02
C ARG A 373 6.87 20.78 2.55
N VAL A 374 6.08 19.80 2.11
CA VAL A 374 4.71 19.62 2.57
C VAL A 374 4.68 19.29 4.07
N TRP A 375 5.62 18.47 4.52
CA TRP A 375 5.78 18.12 5.93
C TRP A 375 6.05 19.37 6.76
N ARG A 376 6.97 20.23 6.33
CA ARG A 376 7.29 21.47 7.04
C ARG A 376 6.09 22.42 7.10
N VAL A 377 5.32 22.55 6.02
CA VAL A 377 4.10 23.38 6.01
C VAL A 377 3.03 22.86 6.98
N LEU A 378 2.83 21.54 7.04
CA LEU A 378 1.79 20.93 7.87
C LEU A 378 2.19 20.80 9.34
N PHE A 379 3.40 20.32 9.59
CA PHE A 379 3.87 19.84 10.89
C PHE A 379 5.04 20.66 11.44
N GLY A 380 5.53 21.67 10.71
CA GLY A 380 6.61 22.53 11.15
C GLY A 380 6.24 23.26 12.43
N HIS A 381 7.17 23.26 13.37
CA HIS A 381 7.10 24.07 14.59
C HIS A 381 8.12 25.22 14.45
N ALA A 382 7.81 26.36 15.05
CA ALA A 382 8.83 27.39 15.25
C ALA A 382 9.92 26.80 16.16
N PRO A 383 11.21 26.96 15.82
CA PRO A 383 12.28 26.48 16.69
C PRO A 383 12.20 27.19 18.06
N ASP A 384 12.40 26.42 19.12
CA ASP A 384 12.33 26.93 20.50
C ASP A 384 13.32 28.09 20.67
N GLY A 385 12.81 29.27 21.07
CA GLY A 385 13.63 30.44 21.40
C GLY A 385 13.94 31.41 20.26
N GLN A 386 13.38 31.25 19.06
CA GLN A 386 13.36 32.34 18.07
C GLN A 386 12.12 33.21 18.28
N ASP A 387 12.34 34.52 18.41
CA ASP A 387 11.28 35.52 18.45
C ASP A 387 10.28 35.28 17.31
N HIS A 388 8.99 35.21 17.64
CA HIS A 388 7.87 34.87 16.76
C HIS A 388 7.70 35.79 15.51
N ALA A 389 8.61 36.72 15.28
CA ALA A 389 8.53 37.71 14.21
C ALA A 389 8.64 37.08 12.81
N HIS A 390 9.28 35.91 12.66
CA HIS A 390 9.36 35.22 11.37
C HIS A 390 9.22 33.71 11.52
N LEU A 391 8.04 33.18 11.15
CA LEU A 391 7.85 31.74 10.94
C LEU A 391 8.74 31.31 9.76
N SER A 392 9.95 30.83 10.06
CA SER A 392 10.79 30.19 9.04
C SER A 392 10.10 28.91 8.58
N LEU A 393 9.72 28.88 7.31
CA LEU A 393 9.27 27.68 6.59
C LEU A 393 10.44 26.83 6.13
N ASP A 394 11.66 27.05 6.64
CA ASP A 394 12.82 26.26 6.25
C ASP A 394 12.71 24.85 6.84
N VAL A 395 13.02 23.85 6.03
CA VAL A 395 13.07 22.45 6.47
C VAL A 395 14.15 22.30 7.55
N THR A 396 13.92 21.44 8.55
CA THR A 396 14.87 21.15 9.63
C THR A 396 15.49 19.75 9.51
N ASP A 397 16.56 19.47 10.26
CA ASP A 397 17.17 18.12 10.32
C ASP A 397 16.12 17.08 10.78
N GLU A 398 15.27 17.42 11.75
CA GLU A 398 14.23 16.53 12.28
C GLU A 398 13.14 16.21 11.24
N ASP A 399 12.78 17.18 10.39
CA ASP A 399 11.86 16.94 9.27
C ASP A 399 12.47 15.93 8.28
N VAL A 400 13.77 16.06 7.98
CA VAL A 400 14.51 15.10 7.14
C VAL A 400 14.45 13.69 7.70
N ARG A 401 14.75 13.52 8.99
CA ARG A 401 14.71 12.22 9.67
C ARG A 401 13.34 11.55 9.58
N LYS A 402 12.26 12.30 9.85
CA LYS A 402 10.89 11.79 9.83
C LYS A 402 10.39 11.44 8.43
N VAL A 403 10.65 12.28 7.44
CA VAL A 403 10.14 12.07 6.08
C VAL A 403 10.97 11.02 5.34
N PHE A 404 12.28 10.95 5.56
CA PHE A 404 13.16 9.98 4.89
C PHE A 404 12.70 8.54 5.13
N VAL A 405 12.46 8.14 6.37
CA VAL A 405 12.01 6.77 6.68
C VAL A 405 10.68 6.46 5.98
N ARG A 406 9.74 7.42 5.99
CA ARG A 406 8.43 7.28 5.34
C ARG A 406 8.53 7.17 3.81
N SER A 407 9.50 7.79 3.17
CA SER A 407 9.62 7.78 1.70
C SER A 407 10.37 6.56 1.16
N VAL A 408 11.26 5.97 1.96
CA VAL A 408 12.15 4.87 1.50
C VAL A 408 11.75 3.49 2.00
N GLN A 409 11.04 3.36 3.13
CA GLN A 409 10.84 2.07 3.79
C GLN A 409 10.17 1.01 2.89
N HIS A 410 9.16 1.37 2.10
CA HIS A 410 8.47 0.42 1.20
C HIS A 410 9.27 0.08 -0.06
N ARG A 411 10.34 0.83 -0.34
CA ARG A 411 11.23 0.62 -1.50
C ARG A 411 12.41 -0.30 -1.16
N LEU A 412 12.64 -0.55 0.12
CA LEU A 412 13.73 -1.37 0.62
C LEU A 412 13.27 -2.80 0.92
N ARG A 413 14.19 -3.74 0.76
CA ARG A 413 14.06 -5.13 1.20
C ARG A 413 15.33 -5.52 1.92
N VAL A 414 15.23 -6.40 2.91
CA VAL A 414 16.39 -7.01 3.55
C VAL A 414 16.90 -8.14 2.65
N LEU A 415 18.20 -8.13 2.36
CA LEU A 415 18.85 -9.17 1.57
C LEU A 415 18.83 -10.51 2.31
N ASP A 416 18.71 -11.62 1.59
CA ASP A 416 18.66 -12.94 2.21
C ASP A 416 20.03 -13.40 2.76
N GLY A 417 21.09 -12.80 2.25
CA GLY A 417 22.47 -13.10 2.59
C GLY A 417 23.43 -12.25 1.74
N PRO A 418 24.73 -12.34 2.01
CA PRO A 418 25.74 -11.47 1.41
C PRO A 418 25.90 -11.72 -0.10
N ARG A 419 25.53 -12.91 -0.59
CA ARG A 419 25.54 -13.24 -2.02
C ARG A 419 24.54 -12.43 -2.86
N GLN A 420 23.54 -11.81 -2.24
CA GLN A 420 22.58 -10.94 -2.92
C GLN A 420 23.02 -9.47 -2.91
N GLU A 421 24.14 -9.13 -2.30
CA GLU A 421 24.71 -7.79 -2.35
C GLU A 421 25.12 -7.42 -3.79
N ILE A 422 25.01 -6.16 -4.16
CA ILE A 422 25.33 -5.66 -5.51
C ILE A 422 26.79 -5.96 -5.88
N LEU A 423 27.70 -5.96 -4.90
CA LEU A 423 29.12 -6.23 -5.08
C LEU A 423 29.51 -7.67 -4.75
N ALA A 424 28.54 -8.55 -4.48
CA ALA A 424 28.79 -9.92 -4.08
C ALA A 424 29.66 -10.69 -5.09
N SER A 425 29.49 -10.42 -6.38
CA SER A 425 30.27 -11.09 -7.44
C SER A 425 31.77 -10.79 -7.39
N LEU A 426 32.20 -9.71 -6.73
CA LEU A 426 33.62 -9.38 -6.56
C LEU A 426 34.25 -10.14 -5.38
N ILE A 427 33.45 -10.51 -4.38
CA ILE A 427 33.92 -11.12 -3.13
C ILE A 427 33.73 -12.64 -3.17
N PHE A 428 32.57 -13.10 -3.62
CA PHE A 428 32.22 -14.50 -3.68
C PHE A 428 32.63 -15.07 -5.04
N THR A 429 33.81 -15.69 -5.10
CA THR A 429 34.21 -16.50 -6.25
C THR A 429 33.28 -17.71 -6.43
N ALA A 430 33.22 -18.25 -7.64
CA ALA A 430 32.35 -19.37 -8.00
C ALA A 430 32.56 -20.64 -7.14
N SER A 431 33.67 -20.75 -6.41
CA SER A 431 34.04 -21.88 -5.55
C SER A 431 33.64 -21.72 -4.07
N GLY A 432 32.70 -20.83 -3.75
CA GLY A 432 32.50 -20.31 -2.39
C GLY A 432 32.33 -21.34 -1.25
N ASN A 433 32.89 -20.99 -0.09
CA ASN A 433 32.67 -21.67 1.20
C ASN A 433 31.22 -21.44 1.70
N SER A 434 30.61 -22.48 2.27
CA SER A 434 29.21 -22.50 2.72
C SER A 434 28.97 -21.99 4.16
N VAL A 435 30.03 -21.68 4.91
CA VAL A 435 29.95 -21.38 6.35
C VAL A 435 29.37 -19.99 6.63
N GLU A 436 29.67 -18.99 5.81
CA GLU A 436 29.23 -17.59 6.03
C GLU A 436 27.73 -17.37 5.84
N ASP A 437 27.08 -18.21 5.01
CA ASP A 437 25.65 -18.11 4.73
C ASP A 437 24.77 -18.48 5.97
N ALA A 438 25.33 -19.17 6.97
CA ALA A 438 24.63 -19.54 8.19
C ALA A 438 24.53 -18.39 9.20
N GLU A 439 25.56 -17.53 9.29
CA GLU A 439 25.64 -16.46 10.28
C GLU A 439 24.61 -15.34 9.98
N TRP A 440 24.42 -15.00 8.71
CA TRP A 440 23.46 -13.99 8.27
C TRP A 440 22.00 -14.33 8.56
N LYS A 441 21.66 -15.63 8.57
CA LYS A 441 20.29 -16.09 8.82
C LYS A 441 19.85 -15.86 10.26
N ILE A 442 20.78 -15.82 11.21
CA ILE A 442 20.47 -15.71 12.64
C ILE A 442 20.13 -14.25 13.03
N ARG A 443 20.47 -13.25 12.20
CA ARG A 443 20.37 -11.82 12.56
C ARG A 443 19.67 -10.93 11.51
N ARG A 444 18.62 -11.43 10.83
CA ARG A 444 17.84 -10.58 9.92
C ARG A 444 17.13 -9.48 10.71
N ARG A 445 17.62 -8.25 10.61
CA ARG A 445 17.00 -7.06 11.21
C ARG A 445 15.88 -6.55 10.29
N PRO A 446 14.76 -6.04 10.82
CA PRO A 446 13.72 -5.44 9.98
C PRO A 446 14.20 -4.13 9.34
N VAL A 447 13.65 -3.78 8.17
CA VAL A 447 14.06 -2.58 7.40
C VAL A 447 14.02 -1.32 8.28
N LYS A 448 12.97 -1.17 9.08
CA LYS A 448 12.77 -0.03 9.98
C LYS A 448 13.87 0.15 11.03
N VAL A 449 14.42 -0.95 11.55
CA VAL A 449 15.53 -0.90 12.53
C VAL A 449 16.82 -0.46 11.85
N ILE A 450 17.11 -1.01 10.67
CA ILE A 450 18.30 -0.63 9.88
C ILE A 450 18.23 0.85 9.47
N LEU A 451 17.06 1.33 9.03
CA LEU A 451 16.87 2.74 8.68
C LEU A 451 17.05 3.68 9.88
N ARG A 452 16.60 3.27 11.07
CA ARG A 452 16.82 4.05 12.30
C ARG A 452 18.31 4.21 12.59
N GLU A 453 19.06 3.10 12.51
CA GLU A 453 20.52 3.11 12.69
C GLU A 453 21.22 4.03 11.67
N ILE A 454 20.82 3.97 10.39
CA ILE A 454 21.37 4.87 9.36
C ILE A 454 21.11 6.34 9.72
N VAL A 455 19.90 6.67 10.15
CA VAL A 455 19.52 8.04 10.53
C VAL A 455 20.26 8.51 11.78
N GLU A 456 20.57 7.62 12.73
CA GLU A 456 21.30 7.97 13.95
C GLU A 456 22.81 8.16 13.71
N ILE A 457 23.38 7.43 12.74
CA ILE A 457 24.83 7.48 12.43
C ILE A 457 25.21 8.67 11.55
N VAL A 458 24.39 8.99 10.54
CA VAL A 458 24.59 10.14 9.65
C VAL A 458 24.08 11.42 10.31
#